data_AF-A0A8D8FY38-F1
#
_entry.id   AF-A0A8D8FY38-F1
#
_cell.length_a   1.000
_cell.length_b   1.000
_cell.length_c   1.000
_cell.angle_alpha   90.00
_cell.angle_beta   90.00
_cell.angle_gamma   90.00
#
_symmetry.space_group_name_H-M   'P 1'
#
loop_
_entity.id
_entity.type
_entity.pdbx_description
1 polymer ?
#
loop_
_entity_poly.entity_id
_entity_poly.type
_entity_poly.pdbx_seq_one_letter_code
_entity_poly.pdbx_strand_id
1 'polypeptide(L)'
;LASHLGGGTHSFTHMQGDLDRQRLLGDRPRMVYESVVDDGLEGIEHQERYERLLRRAKTEDLSEVSGIGCLYQSGVDRLGRPVIVFCGKWFPAHNIDLEKALLYLIYLLDPIVKGDYVIAYFHTLTGSNNYPSLQWLKDVYSILPYKYKKNLKA
;
A
#
# COMPACT_ATOMS: atom_id res chain seq x y z
N LEU A 1 -66.83 18.57 -26.89
CA LEU A 1 -65.58 19.33 -26.98
C LEU A 1 -65.20 19.78 -25.57
N ALA A 2 -63.98 19.42 -25.15
CA ALA A 2 -63.19 19.90 -24.01
C ALA A 2 -63.61 19.54 -22.56
N SER A 3 -62.79 18.66 -21.99
CA SER A 3 -62.54 18.27 -20.59
C SER A 3 -61.49 19.18 -19.89
N HIS A 4 -61.58 19.30 -18.54
CA HIS A 4 -60.52 19.42 -17.49
C HIS A 4 -61.05 20.31 -16.33
N LEU A 5 -61.31 19.89 -15.07
CA LEU A 5 -60.50 19.25 -14.01
C LEU A 5 -59.13 19.93 -13.83
N GLY A 6 -58.67 20.46 -12.70
CA GLY A 6 -59.08 20.38 -11.29
C GLY A 6 -57.81 20.34 -10.41
N GLY A 7 -57.81 20.99 -9.24
CA GLY A 7 -56.80 20.86 -8.17
C GLY A 7 -55.56 21.74 -8.36
N GLY A 8 -55.11 22.55 -7.41
CA GLY A 8 -55.13 22.37 -5.95
C GLY A 8 -53.67 22.41 -5.47
N THR A 9 -53.21 23.61 -5.10
CA THR A 9 -51.86 23.85 -4.56
C THR A 9 -51.63 23.04 -3.29
N HIS A 10 -50.70 22.09 -3.30
CA HIS A 10 -50.22 21.43 -2.09
C HIS A 10 -48.69 21.44 -2.02
N SER A 11 -48.23 22.21 -1.04
CA SER A 11 -46.92 22.12 -0.42
C SER A 11 -46.78 20.76 0.26
N PHE A 12 -46.11 19.79 -0.37
CA PHE A 12 -45.59 18.59 0.30
C PHE A 12 -44.61 17.82 -0.62
N THR A 13 -43.47 18.41 -0.94
CA THR A 13 -42.30 17.66 -1.42
C THR A 13 -41.27 17.60 -0.30
N HIS A 14 -41.68 17.04 0.85
CA HIS A 14 -40.76 16.54 1.86
C HIS A 14 -40.79 15.02 1.74
N MET A 15 -39.84 14.45 0.99
CA MET A 15 -39.57 13.00 1.09
C MET A 15 -38.99 12.76 2.48
N GLN A 16 -39.89 12.57 3.45
CA GLN A 16 -39.58 12.02 4.74
C GLN A 16 -39.00 10.63 4.45
N GLY A 17 -37.68 10.49 4.55
CA GLY A 17 -37.00 9.22 4.34
C GLY A 17 -37.67 8.14 5.18
N ASP A 18 -38.00 7.02 4.53
CA ASP A 18 -38.69 5.87 5.11
C ASP A 18 -38.15 5.54 6.51
N LEU A 19 -38.90 5.96 7.53
CA LEU A 19 -38.62 5.69 8.94
C LEU A 19 -38.67 4.18 9.26
N ASP A 20 -39.19 3.37 8.35
CA ASP A 20 -39.25 1.90 8.48
C ASP A 20 -37.94 1.19 8.14
N ARG A 21 -36.96 1.87 7.53
CA ARG A 21 -35.63 1.25 7.33
C ARG A 21 -34.85 1.09 8.63
N GLN A 22 -35.18 1.89 9.64
CA GLN A 22 -34.47 1.93 10.93
C GLN A 22 -34.94 0.84 11.91
N ARG A 23 -36.05 0.13 11.61
CA ARG A 23 -36.56 -0.97 12.44
C ARG A 23 -36.14 -2.37 11.98
N LEU A 24 -35.84 -2.56 10.70
CA LEU A 24 -35.43 -3.87 10.14
C LEU A 24 -33.94 -4.18 10.35
N LEU A 25 -33.12 -3.17 10.58
CA LEU A 25 -31.72 -3.33 10.98
C LEU A 25 -31.63 -3.04 12.47
N GLY A 26 -31.94 -4.04 13.29
CA GLY A 26 -31.85 -3.94 14.73
C GLY A 26 -30.51 -3.35 15.17
N ASP A 27 -30.58 -2.43 16.15
CA ASP A 27 -29.50 -1.78 16.91
C ASP A 27 -28.09 -2.29 16.61
N ARG A 28 -27.56 -1.93 15.43
CA ARG A 28 -26.12 -1.93 15.21
C ARG A 28 -25.65 -0.52 15.52
N PRO A 29 -24.79 -0.34 16.54
CA PRO A 29 -24.31 0.99 16.89
C PRO A 29 -23.66 1.62 15.65
N ARG A 30 -24.05 2.86 15.33
CA ARG A 30 -23.51 3.67 14.21
C ARG A 30 -21.98 3.59 14.09
N MET A 31 -21.30 3.44 15.23
CA MET A 31 -19.86 3.21 15.34
C MET A 31 -19.33 2.05 14.49
N VAL A 32 -20.06 0.94 14.34
CA VAL A 32 -19.59 -0.22 13.57
C VAL A 32 -19.58 0.10 12.08
N TYR A 33 -20.62 0.79 11.59
CA TYR A 33 -20.69 1.14 10.17
C TYR A 33 -19.65 2.21 9.82
N GLU A 34 -19.41 3.17 10.71
CA GLU A 34 -18.39 4.21 10.55
C GLU A 34 -16.97 3.64 10.64
N SER A 35 -16.71 2.64 11.49
CA SER A 35 -15.40 2.00 11.58
C SER A 35 -15.08 1.04 10.44
N VAL A 36 -16.06 0.31 9.88
CA VAL A 36 -15.80 -0.50 8.66
C VAL A 36 -15.66 0.35 7.40
N VAL A 37 -16.29 1.53 7.32
CA VAL A 37 -16.02 2.43 6.19
C VAL A 37 -14.67 3.12 6.37
N ASP A 38 -14.28 3.51 7.59
CA ASP A 38 -12.96 4.09 7.88
C ASP A 38 -11.84 3.09 7.55
N ASP A 39 -11.92 1.85 8.06
CA ASP A 39 -10.95 0.77 7.76
C ASP A 39 -10.94 0.40 6.26
N GLY A 40 -12.10 0.44 5.60
CA GLY A 40 -12.23 0.21 4.17
C GLY A 40 -11.66 1.35 3.31
N LEU A 41 -11.85 2.61 3.71
CA LEU A 41 -11.35 3.80 3.03
C LEU A 41 -9.84 3.95 3.22
N GLU A 42 -9.34 3.73 4.43
CA GLU A 42 -7.90 3.67 4.71
C GLU A 42 -7.21 2.59 3.87
N GLY A 43 -7.85 1.42 3.68
CA GLY A 43 -7.36 0.37 2.79
C GLY A 43 -7.33 0.75 1.31
N ILE A 44 -8.32 1.51 0.83
CA ILE A 44 -8.39 1.98 -0.56
C ILE A 44 -7.32 3.06 -0.80
N GLU A 45 -7.22 4.07 0.07
CA GLU A 45 -6.22 5.13 -0.05
C GLU A 45 -4.79 4.57 0.01
N HIS A 46 -4.56 3.58 0.88
CA HIS A 46 -3.28 2.89 0.98
C HIS A 46 -2.91 2.18 -0.32
N GLN A 47 -3.87 1.45 -0.89
CA GLN A 47 -3.70 0.74 -2.16
C GLN A 47 -3.42 1.71 -3.32
N GLU A 48 -4.16 2.82 -3.42
CA GLU A 48 -3.93 3.84 -4.45
C GLU A 48 -2.55 4.49 -4.33
N ARG A 49 -2.11 4.78 -3.10
CA ARG A 49 -0.77 5.32 -2.82
C ARG A 49 0.31 4.33 -3.28
N TYR A 50 0.16 3.05 -2.95
CA TYR A 50 1.10 2.02 -3.40
C TYR A 50 1.11 1.89 -4.93
N GLU A 51 -0.05 1.90 -5.58
CA GLU A 51 -0.13 1.81 -7.05
C GLU A 51 0.54 3.00 -7.75
N ARG A 52 0.40 4.20 -7.20
CA ARG A 52 1.12 5.38 -7.71
C ARG A 52 2.63 5.18 -7.65
N LEU A 53 3.14 4.66 -6.52
CA LEU A 53 4.56 4.36 -6.37
C LEU A 53 5.01 3.24 -7.33
N LEU A 54 4.21 2.19 -7.49
CA LEU A 54 4.51 1.10 -8.42
C LEU A 54 4.56 1.58 -9.88
N ARG A 55 3.67 2.51 -10.28
CA ARG A 55 3.71 3.12 -11.62
C ARG A 55 5.00 3.90 -11.80
N ARG A 56 5.36 4.76 -10.83
CA ARG A 56 6.61 5.52 -10.82
C ARG A 56 7.84 4.63 -10.90
N ALA A 57 7.86 3.56 -10.11
CA ALA A 57 8.93 2.58 -10.08
C ALA A 57 9.18 1.89 -11.44
N LYS A 58 8.17 1.84 -12.32
CA LYS A 58 8.28 1.28 -13.67
C LYS A 58 8.66 2.30 -14.74
N THR A 59 8.53 3.60 -14.46
CA THR A 59 8.70 4.68 -15.45
C THR A 59 9.91 5.55 -15.18
N GLU A 60 10.31 5.70 -13.92
CA GLU A 60 11.46 6.53 -13.55
C GLU A 60 12.79 5.81 -13.82
N ASP A 61 13.84 6.60 -14.05
CA ASP A 61 15.20 6.08 -14.16
C ASP A 61 15.77 5.77 -12.77
N LEU A 62 16.00 4.48 -12.53
CA LEU A 62 16.54 3.93 -11.28
C LEU A 62 17.96 3.37 -11.48
N SER A 63 18.63 3.71 -12.58
CA SER A 63 19.98 3.21 -12.92
C SER A 63 21.02 3.52 -11.85
N GLU A 64 20.95 4.71 -11.26
CA GLU A 64 21.82 5.14 -10.16
C GLU A 64 21.72 4.20 -8.95
N VAL A 65 20.49 3.84 -8.55
CA VAL A 65 20.24 2.97 -7.39
C VAL A 65 20.57 1.52 -7.71
N SER A 66 20.11 1.02 -8.86
CA SER A 66 20.35 -0.36 -9.29
C SER A 66 21.83 -0.64 -9.52
N GLY A 67 22.59 0.35 -10.01
CA GLY A 67 24.03 0.28 -10.24
C GLY A 67 24.87 0.12 -8.96
N ILE A 68 24.34 0.45 -7.78
CA ILE A 68 25.01 0.24 -6.49
C ILE A 68 25.13 -1.25 -6.17
N GLY A 69 24.19 -2.07 -6.65
CA GLY A 69 24.18 -3.51 -6.40
C GLY A 69 23.92 -3.90 -4.95
N CYS A 70 23.43 -2.98 -4.10
CA CYS A 70 23.12 -3.29 -2.70
C CYS A 70 21.87 -4.15 -2.53
N LEU A 71 21.01 -4.27 -3.54
CA LEU A 71 19.79 -5.06 -3.51
C LEU A 71 19.58 -5.76 -4.86
N TYR A 72 19.48 -7.09 -4.86
CA TYR A 72 19.29 -7.89 -6.08
C TYR A 72 18.67 -9.26 -5.78
N GLN A 73 18.10 -9.91 -6.81
CA GLN A 73 17.61 -11.29 -6.70
C GLN A 73 18.75 -12.29 -6.96
N SER A 74 18.84 -13.34 -6.14
CA SER A 74 19.88 -14.37 -6.21
C SER A 74 19.29 -15.78 -6.15
N GLY A 75 18.89 -16.33 -7.30
CA GLY A 75 18.40 -17.70 -7.38
C GLY A 75 17.20 -18.00 -6.48
N VAL A 76 17.12 -19.25 -6.01
CA VAL A 76 16.06 -19.77 -5.14
C VAL A 76 16.66 -20.59 -3.99
N ASP A 77 15.94 -20.69 -2.89
CA ASP A 77 16.32 -21.55 -1.78
C ASP A 77 15.92 -23.03 -2.00
N ARG A 78 16.11 -23.87 -0.97
CA ARG A 78 15.80 -25.31 -1.03
C ARG A 78 14.32 -25.62 -1.23
N LEU A 79 13.43 -24.66 -0.98
CA LEU A 79 11.99 -24.79 -1.15
C LEU A 79 11.51 -24.12 -2.46
N GLY A 80 12.42 -23.66 -3.31
CA GLY A 80 12.11 -22.97 -4.56
C GLY A 80 11.65 -21.53 -4.38
N ARG A 81 11.83 -20.94 -3.19
CA ARG A 81 11.45 -19.55 -2.90
C ARG A 81 12.54 -18.60 -3.43
N PRO A 82 12.20 -17.52 -4.16
CA PRO A 82 13.18 -16.52 -4.59
C PRO A 82 13.95 -15.93 -3.41
N VAL A 83 15.26 -15.83 -3.54
CA VAL A 83 16.13 -15.18 -2.55
C VAL A 83 16.47 -13.78 -3.01
N ILE A 84 16.27 -12.80 -2.13
CA ILE A 84 16.67 -11.41 -2.34
C ILE A 84 17.85 -11.13 -1.45
N VAL A 85 18.93 -10.62 -2.01
CA VAL A 85 20.13 -10.26 -1.28
C VAL A 85 20.15 -8.76 -1.04
N PHE A 86 20.37 -8.35 0.21
CA PHE A 86 20.65 -6.97 0.57
C PHE A 86 22.02 -6.84 1.23
N CYS A 87 22.93 -6.08 0.62
CA CYS A 87 24.27 -5.81 1.13
C CYS A 87 24.32 -4.46 1.84
N GLY A 88 24.30 -4.46 3.17
CA GLY A 88 24.26 -3.25 4.00
C GLY A 88 25.41 -2.28 3.74
N LYS A 89 26.65 -2.79 3.60
CA LYS A 89 27.85 -2.01 3.28
C LYS A 89 27.67 -1.09 2.06
N TRP A 90 26.93 -1.55 1.06
CA TRP A 90 26.81 -0.86 -0.21
C TRP A 90 25.68 0.14 -0.25
N PHE A 91 24.75 0.12 0.71
CA PHE A 91 23.66 1.09 0.76
C PHE A 91 24.16 2.44 1.30
N PRO A 92 24.26 3.51 0.48
CA PRO A 92 24.86 4.77 0.90
C PRO A 92 23.77 5.74 1.37
N ALA A 93 23.23 5.50 2.57
CA ALA A 93 21.99 6.10 3.05
C ALA A 93 21.95 7.64 3.07
N HIS A 94 23.09 8.32 3.17
CA HIS A 94 23.18 9.79 3.18
C HIS A 94 23.57 10.40 1.82
N ASN A 95 23.90 9.57 0.83
CA ASN A 95 24.41 10.00 -0.47
C ASN A 95 23.53 9.52 -1.63
N ILE A 96 22.43 8.82 -1.34
CA ILE A 96 21.48 8.32 -2.32
C ILE A 96 20.12 9.00 -2.15
N ASP A 97 19.40 9.15 -3.25
CA ASP A 97 17.98 9.46 -3.23
C ASP A 97 17.19 8.28 -2.62
N LEU A 98 16.74 8.47 -1.38
CA LEU A 98 15.96 7.47 -0.63
C LEU A 98 14.57 7.21 -1.23
N GLU A 99 14.02 8.15 -2.00
CA GLU A 99 12.76 7.97 -2.71
C GLU A 99 12.97 7.02 -3.88
N LYS A 100 14.01 7.24 -4.69
CA LYS A 100 14.41 6.29 -5.75
C LYS A 100 14.80 4.93 -5.18
N ALA A 101 15.41 4.88 -3.99
CA ALA A 101 15.71 3.63 -3.31
C ALA A 101 14.43 2.83 -2.97
N LEU A 102 13.40 3.49 -2.48
CA LEU A 102 12.08 2.89 -2.25
C LEU A 102 11.44 2.44 -3.57
N LEU A 103 11.50 3.25 -4.62
CA LEU A 103 10.98 2.87 -5.94
C LEU A 103 11.68 1.62 -6.49
N TYR A 104 13.01 1.54 -6.36
CA TYR A 104 13.77 0.37 -6.79
C TYR A 104 13.43 -0.88 -5.97
N LEU A 105 13.25 -0.73 -4.65
CA LEU A 105 12.76 -1.81 -3.79
C LEU A 105 11.40 -2.34 -4.27
N ILE A 106 10.44 -1.44 -4.56
CA ILE A 106 9.11 -1.80 -5.06
C ILE A 106 9.21 -2.47 -6.45
N TYR A 107 10.00 -1.89 -7.35
CA TYR A 107 10.21 -2.44 -8.70
C TYR A 107 10.70 -3.88 -8.65
N LEU A 108 11.72 -4.15 -7.82
CA LEU A 108 12.32 -5.48 -7.70
C LEU A 108 11.38 -6.48 -7.00
N LEU A 109 10.69 -6.05 -5.94
CA LEU A 109 9.93 -6.95 -5.08
C LEU A 109 8.49 -7.18 -5.52
N ASP A 110 7.81 -6.24 -6.18
CA ASP A 110 6.38 -6.39 -6.54
C ASP A 110 6.03 -7.71 -7.27
N PRO A 111 6.82 -8.22 -8.24
CA PRO A 111 6.54 -9.53 -8.85
C PRO A 111 6.80 -10.70 -7.89
N ILE A 112 7.71 -10.54 -6.92
CA ILE A 112 8.21 -11.60 -6.04
C ILE A 112 7.28 -11.80 -4.85
N VAL A 113 6.78 -10.71 -4.25
CA VAL A 113 5.88 -10.72 -3.09
C VAL A 113 4.49 -11.29 -3.39
N LYS A 114 4.23 -11.75 -4.63
CA LYS A 114 3.03 -12.54 -4.97
C LYS A 114 3.09 -13.96 -4.40
N GLY A 115 4.30 -14.48 -4.15
CA GLY A 115 4.54 -15.77 -3.52
C GLY A 115 5.55 -15.67 -2.39
N ASP A 116 5.84 -16.81 -1.76
CA ASP A 116 6.79 -16.90 -0.67
C ASP A 116 8.21 -16.60 -1.14
N TYR A 117 8.92 -15.76 -0.40
CA TYR A 117 10.27 -15.33 -0.72
C TYR A 117 11.10 -15.15 0.55
N VAL A 118 12.42 -15.08 0.41
CA VAL A 118 13.34 -14.88 1.54
C VAL A 118 14.27 -13.71 1.24
N ILE A 119 14.69 -13.00 2.28
CA ILE A 119 15.71 -11.94 2.18
C ILE A 119 16.95 -12.36 2.96
N ALA A 120 18.10 -12.39 2.29
CA ALA A 120 19.42 -12.53 2.92
C ALA A 120 20.03 -11.13 3.12
N TYR A 121 20.12 -10.70 4.38
CA TYR A 121 20.72 -9.42 4.75
C TYR A 121 22.17 -9.60 5.22
N PHE A 122 23.10 -8.95 4.53
CA PHE A 122 24.52 -8.95 4.90
C PHE A 122 24.89 -7.64 5.60
N HIS A 123 25.19 -7.74 6.89
CA HIS A 123 25.54 -6.60 7.74
C HIS A 123 27.05 -6.30 7.77
N THR A 124 27.88 -7.12 7.16
CA THR A 124 29.35 -7.01 7.22
C THR A 124 29.84 -5.63 6.77
N LEU A 125 30.65 -4.97 7.61
CA LEU A 125 31.21 -3.62 7.37
C LEU A 125 30.15 -2.51 7.16
N THR A 126 28.96 -2.66 7.74
CA THR A 126 27.92 -1.62 7.71
C THR A 126 28.19 -0.60 8.84
N GLY A 127 28.24 0.69 8.52
CA GLY A 127 28.47 1.78 9.47
C GLY A 127 27.32 2.79 9.53
N SER A 128 27.48 3.85 10.32
CA SER A 128 26.50 4.95 10.46
C SER A 128 26.05 5.54 9.12
N ASN A 129 26.96 5.56 8.14
CA ASN A 129 26.71 6.13 6.82
C ASN A 129 25.82 5.24 5.94
N ASN A 130 25.56 4.00 6.37
CA ASN A 130 24.74 3.04 5.65
C ASN A 130 23.35 2.87 6.25
N TYR A 131 23.05 3.49 7.40
CA TYR A 131 21.73 3.39 8.01
C TYR A 131 20.85 4.55 7.56
N PRO A 132 19.73 4.29 6.88
CA PRO A 132 18.71 5.30 6.73
C PRO A 132 18.11 5.62 8.10
N SER A 133 17.45 6.77 8.21
CA SER A 133 16.82 7.16 9.47
C SER A 133 15.75 6.14 9.88
N LEU A 134 15.56 5.95 11.18
CA LEU A 134 14.51 5.08 11.70
C LEU A 134 13.12 5.56 11.23
N GLN A 135 12.93 6.86 11.07
CA GLN A 135 11.70 7.43 10.53
C GLN A 135 11.45 6.93 9.11
N TRP A 136 12.46 6.99 8.24
CA TRP A 136 12.34 6.49 6.87
C TRP A 136 12.00 4.99 6.84
N LEU A 137 12.61 4.18 7.70
CA LEU A 137 12.28 2.75 7.78
C LEU A 137 10.83 2.49 8.18
N LYS A 138 10.29 3.29 9.11
CA LYS A 138 8.87 3.22 9.49
C LYS A 138 7.96 3.64 8.33
N ASP A 139 8.35 4.66 7.58
CA ASP A 139 7.59 5.14 6.43
C ASP A 139 7.56 4.09 5.31
N VAL A 140 8.69 3.44 5.03
CA VAL A 140 8.75 2.31 4.09
C VAL A 140 7.83 1.19 4.55
N TYR A 141 7.92 0.79 5.82
CA TYR A 141 7.07 -0.27 6.38
C TYR A 141 5.58 0.07 6.30
N SER A 142 5.20 1.33 6.52
CA SER A 142 3.80 1.76 6.44
C SER A 142 3.31 1.86 5.00
N ILE A 143 4.16 2.16 4.02
CA ILE A 143 3.81 2.22 2.59
C ILE A 143 3.63 0.83 1.97
N LEU A 144 4.45 -0.14 2.38
CA LEU A 144 4.44 -1.47 1.75
C LEU A 144 3.17 -2.27 2.12
N PRO A 145 2.43 -2.80 1.14
CA PRO A 145 1.23 -3.59 1.40
C PRO A 145 1.54 -4.86 2.19
N TYR A 146 0.53 -5.37 2.90
CA TYR A 146 0.65 -6.54 3.78
C TYR A 146 1.30 -7.78 3.12
N LYS A 147 1.17 -7.96 1.80
CA LYS A 147 1.80 -9.05 1.03
C LYS A 147 3.33 -9.11 1.19
N TYR A 148 4.00 -7.96 1.33
CA TYR A 148 5.45 -7.88 1.53
C TYR A 148 5.87 -8.58 2.83
N LYS A 149 5.07 -8.41 3.90
CA LYS A 149 5.32 -9.02 5.19
C LYS A 149 4.85 -10.48 5.23
N LYS A 150 3.62 -10.74 4.76
CA LYS A 150 2.98 -12.08 4.84
C LYS A 150 3.81 -13.16 4.15
N ASN A 151 4.37 -12.83 2.99
CA ASN A 151 5.04 -13.80 2.15
C ASN A 151 6.56 -13.86 2.38
N LEU A 152 7.11 -12.98 3.23
CA LEU A 152 8.50 -13.07 3.65
C LEU A 152 8.67 -14.24 4.61
N LYS A 153 9.61 -15.13 4.31
CA LYS A 153 9.93 -16.31 5.12
C LYS A 153 11.37 -16.32 5.62
N ALA A 154 11.60 -17.17 6.61
CA ALA A 154 12.92 -17.57 7.07
C ALA A 154 13.27 -18.98 6.54
#